data_AF-A0A8H6HSA1-F1
#
_entry.id   AF-A0A8H6HSA1-F1
#
_cell.length_a   1.000
_cell.length_b   1.000
_cell.length_c   1.000
_cell.angle_alpha   90.00
_cell.angle_beta   90.00
_cell.angle_gamma   90.00
#
_symmetry.space_group_name_H-M   'P 1'
#
loop_
_entity.id
_entity.type
_entity.pdbx_description
1 polymer ?
#
loop_
_entity_poly.entity_id
_entity_poly.type
_entity_poly.pdbx_seq_one_letter_code
_entity_poly.pdbx_strand_id
1 'polypeptide(L)'
;MWPAQFGIPRTLFFALRYYLFAHIALSMNTFRGNFTPQGCKAAANALDAAHEFLQQSTSATELGILVVILYYRVYAFSGQSRKMIAFLLVLCMGLLTGAFVLFGKFIATVQYATVPSPEGACLPVLGRILLLGIGFCLLLVNVGSAMAIMVYIGTQKYRTMHLNESSLLRVFYRDSVSYFMLLSLLAAVNIAVCFSTSVSYGTLIAQPQAVIHGILSTRMLLHLREWADRDIEYEDDMDNAVYPMRIVHHRQVCRDTVASR
;
A
#
# COMPACT_ATOMS: atom_id res chain seq x y z
N MET A 1 -1.19 19.44 15.09
CA MET A 1 -1.51 18.37 14.12
C MET A 1 -1.38 18.94 12.70
N TRP A 2 -0.28 18.63 12.01
CA TRP A 2 0.01 18.87 10.57
C TRP A 2 -0.15 20.30 9.99
N PRO A 3 0.83 21.21 10.20
CA PRO A 3 0.82 22.55 9.61
C PRO A 3 1.46 22.61 8.20
N ALA A 4 1.27 21.59 7.36
CA ALA A 4 1.86 21.54 6.00
C ALA A 4 0.80 21.71 4.91
N GLN A 5 1.20 22.40 3.84
CA GLN A 5 0.42 22.67 2.64
C GLN A 5 -0.13 21.35 2.04
N PHE A 6 -1.30 21.39 1.40
CA PHE A 6 -1.95 20.20 0.84
C PHE A 6 -1.12 19.59 -0.30
N GLY A 7 -0.32 18.57 0.02
CA GLY A 7 0.49 17.81 -0.93
C GLY A 7 -0.01 16.37 -1.12
N ILE A 8 0.42 15.75 -2.22
CA ILE A 8 0.15 14.34 -2.58
C ILE A 8 0.35 13.36 -1.39
N PRO A 9 1.41 13.45 -0.56
CA PRO A 9 1.63 12.53 0.56
C PRO A 9 0.56 12.64 1.65
N ARG A 10 0.00 13.84 1.86
CA ARG A 10 -1.06 14.08 2.86
C ARG A 10 -2.36 13.40 2.44
N THR A 11 -2.74 13.54 1.17
CA THR A 11 -3.94 12.90 0.62
C THR A 11 -3.81 11.38 0.66
N LEU A 12 -2.67 10.83 0.23
CA LEU A 12 -2.40 9.39 0.27
C LEU A 12 -2.43 8.83 1.69
N PHE A 13 -1.88 9.56 2.67
CA PHE A 13 -1.92 9.17 4.08
C PHE A 13 -3.36 9.06 4.62
N PHE A 14 -4.17 10.10 4.42
CA PHE A 14 -5.54 10.09 4.91
C PHE A 14 -6.41 9.10 4.17
N ALA A 15 -6.24 8.99 2.84
CA ALA A 15 -6.89 7.96 2.05
C ALA A 15 -6.58 6.59 2.64
N LEU A 16 -5.32 6.18 2.72
CA LEU A 16 -4.93 4.86 3.22
C LEU A 16 -5.46 4.59 4.65
N ARG A 17 -5.40 5.58 5.54
CA ARG A 17 -5.81 5.42 6.95
C ARG A 17 -7.32 5.26 7.10
N TYR A 18 -8.12 6.13 6.51
CA TYR A 18 -9.58 6.06 6.64
C TYR A 18 -10.16 4.91 5.83
N TYR A 19 -9.49 4.55 4.73
CA TYR A 19 -9.91 3.47 3.88
C TYR A 19 -9.80 2.10 4.55
N LEU A 20 -8.73 1.86 5.33
CA LEU A 20 -8.60 0.64 6.14
C LEU A 20 -9.79 0.44 7.09
N PHE A 21 -10.24 1.50 7.76
CA PHE A 21 -11.42 1.42 8.64
C PHE A 21 -12.70 1.13 7.87
N ALA A 22 -12.91 1.79 6.73
CA ALA A 22 -14.04 1.52 5.86
C ALA A 22 -14.03 0.06 5.37
N HIS A 23 -12.87 -0.43 4.92
CA HIS A 23 -12.71 -1.81 4.45
C HIS A 23 -13.01 -2.84 5.55
N ILE A 24 -12.51 -2.64 6.77
CA ILE A 24 -12.82 -3.52 7.90
C ILE A 24 -14.31 -3.50 8.21
N ALA A 25 -14.94 -2.32 8.27
CA ALA A 25 -16.36 -2.19 8.55
C ALA A 25 -17.24 -2.87 7.48
N LEU A 26 -16.91 -2.70 6.20
CA LEU A 26 -17.58 -3.40 5.09
C LEU A 26 -17.39 -4.93 5.20
N SER A 27 -16.17 -5.39 5.49
CA SER A 27 -15.87 -6.83 5.64
C SER A 27 -16.59 -7.48 6.82
N MET A 28 -16.87 -6.73 7.89
CA MET A 28 -17.63 -7.24 9.04
C MET A 28 -19.14 -7.35 8.74
N ASN A 29 -19.69 -6.44 7.93
CA ASN A 29 -21.10 -6.47 7.57
C ASN A 29 -21.46 -7.70 6.72
N THR A 30 -20.52 -8.23 5.93
CA THR A 30 -20.75 -9.45 5.14
C THR A 30 -20.89 -10.72 5.98
N PHE A 31 -20.41 -10.74 7.22
CA PHE A 31 -20.57 -11.89 8.11
C PHE A 31 -21.91 -11.91 8.88
N ARG A 32 -22.73 -10.86 8.79
CA ARG A 32 -23.96 -10.69 9.60
C ARG A 32 -25.27 -11.19 8.96
N GLY A 33 -25.22 -11.91 7.84
CA GLY A 33 -26.42 -12.40 7.16
C GLY A 33 -26.87 -13.78 7.62
N ASN A 34 -28.12 -13.92 8.06
CA ASN A 34 -28.79 -15.23 8.19
C ASN A 34 -29.14 -15.74 6.79
N PHE A 35 -28.21 -16.42 6.13
CA PHE A 35 -28.45 -16.92 4.78
C PHE A 35 -29.19 -18.27 4.82
N THR A 36 -30.33 -18.36 4.11
CA THR A 36 -30.94 -19.66 3.84
C THR A 36 -30.10 -20.43 2.80
N PRO A 37 -30.14 -21.78 2.77
CA PRO A 37 -29.41 -22.57 1.77
C PRO A 37 -29.76 -22.24 0.32
N GLN A 38 -31.01 -21.83 0.07
CA GLN A 38 -31.45 -21.32 -1.24
C GLN A 38 -30.98 -19.88 -1.45
N GLY A 39 -30.93 -19.06 -0.39
CA GLY A 39 -30.32 -17.73 -0.38
C GLY A 39 -28.82 -17.74 -0.69
N CYS A 40 -28.05 -18.76 -0.34
CA CYS A 40 -26.61 -18.82 -0.68
C CYS A 40 -26.36 -19.01 -2.20
N LYS A 41 -27.31 -19.65 -2.92
CA LYS A 41 -27.32 -19.72 -4.39
C LYS A 41 -28.03 -18.53 -5.05
N ALA A 42 -29.08 -18.00 -4.42
CA ALA A 42 -29.86 -16.86 -4.89
C ALA A 42 -29.24 -15.50 -4.51
N ALA A 43 -28.22 -15.48 -3.66
CA ALA A 43 -27.28 -14.37 -3.45
C ALA A 43 -26.38 -14.11 -4.67
N ALA A 44 -26.58 -14.88 -5.74
CA ALA A 44 -26.16 -14.50 -7.09
C ALA A 44 -27.10 -13.46 -7.75
N ASN A 45 -28.21 -13.06 -7.11
CA ASN A 45 -29.15 -12.07 -7.65
C ASN A 45 -28.69 -10.62 -7.34
N ALA A 46 -29.07 -9.70 -8.23
CA ALA A 46 -28.50 -8.36 -8.44
C ALA A 46 -28.22 -7.46 -7.21
N LEU A 47 -28.89 -7.65 -6.07
CA LEU A 47 -28.65 -6.89 -4.83
C LEU A 47 -27.35 -7.31 -4.12
N ASP A 48 -27.02 -8.59 -4.15
CA ASP A 48 -25.78 -9.12 -3.57
C ASP A 48 -24.59 -8.91 -4.52
N ALA A 49 -24.81 -8.92 -5.84
CA ALA A 49 -23.79 -8.52 -6.81
C ALA A 49 -23.28 -7.09 -6.58
N ALA A 50 -24.14 -6.17 -6.12
CA ALA A 50 -23.74 -4.82 -5.75
C ALA A 50 -22.85 -4.80 -4.49
N HIS A 51 -23.17 -5.60 -3.47
CA HIS A 51 -22.35 -5.72 -2.25
C HIS A 51 -21.00 -6.39 -2.52
N GLU A 52 -20.97 -7.47 -3.29
CA GLU A 52 -19.73 -8.12 -3.72
C GLU A 52 -18.87 -7.19 -4.57
N PHE A 53 -19.48 -6.45 -5.49
CA PHE A 53 -18.78 -5.44 -6.30
C PHE A 53 -18.23 -4.30 -5.44
N LEU A 54 -18.99 -3.80 -4.45
CA LEU A 54 -18.52 -2.79 -3.51
C LEU A 54 -17.35 -3.29 -2.66
N GLN A 55 -17.40 -4.52 -2.15
CA GLN A 55 -16.31 -5.10 -1.38
C GLN A 55 -15.06 -5.34 -2.24
N GLN A 56 -15.25 -5.83 -3.47
CA GLN A 56 -14.15 -6.10 -4.38
C GLN A 56 -13.50 -4.81 -4.90
N SER A 57 -14.29 -3.81 -5.26
CA SER A 57 -13.79 -2.48 -5.59
C SER A 57 -13.09 -1.85 -4.39
N THR A 58 -13.56 -2.15 -3.18
CA THR A 58 -12.96 -1.63 -1.96
C THR A 58 -11.53 -2.16 -1.81
N SER A 59 -11.37 -3.47 -1.73
CA SER A 59 -10.06 -4.14 -1.60
C SER A 59 -9.11 -3.81 -2.76
N ALA A 60 -9.62 -3.69 -3.99
CA ALA A 60 -8.82 -3.32 -5.15
C ALA A 60 -8.22 -1.92 -5.05
N THR A 61 -9.00 -0.96 -4.57
CA THR A 61 -8.52 0.43 -4.41
C THR A 61 -7.49 0.53 -3.28
N GLU A 62 -7.66 -0.20 -2.17
CA GLU A 62 -6.65 -0.25 -1.10
C GLU A 62 -5.30 -0.73 -1.63
N LEU A 63 -5.31 -1.88 -2.31
CA LEU A 63 -4.12 -2.46 -2.91
C LEU A 63 -3.51 -1.53 -3.97
N GLY A 64 -4.35 -0.88 -4.77
CA GLY A 64 -3.91 0.11 -5.76
C GLY A 64 -3.20 1.29 -5.12
N ILE A 65 -3.76 1.89 -4.07
CA ILE A 65 -3.14 3.02 -3.33
C ILE A 65 -1.78 2.59 -2.78
N LEU A 66 -1.70 1.41 -2.16
CA LEU A 66 -0.46 0.88 -1.60
C LEU A 66 0.63 0.71 -2.68
N VAL A 67 0.30 0.08 -3.80
CA VAL A 67 1.25 -0.11 -4.90
C VAL A 67 1.68 1.23 -5.48
N VAL A 68 0.77 2.18 -5.68
CA VAL A 68 1.11 3.53 -6.17
C VAL A 68 2.09 4.23 -5.22
N ILE A 69 1.90 4.12 -3.91
CA ILE A 69 2.83 4.67 -2.91
C ILE A 69 4.22 4.04 -3.03
N LEU A 70 4.32 2.73 -3.27
CA LEU A 70 5.60 2.04 -3.47
C LEU A 70 6.32 2.59 -4.71
N TYR A 71 5.64 2.67 -5.85
CA TYR A 71 6.23 3.17 -7.10
C TYR A 71 6.58 4.66 -7.04
N TYR A 72 5.75 5.47 -6.38
CA TYR A 72 6.03 6.87 -6.16
C TYR A 72 7.35 7.08 -5.41
N ARG A 73 7.64 6.23 -4.41
CA ARG A 73 8.94 6.27 -3.71
C ARG A 73 10.08 5.94 -4.66
N VAL A 74 9.98 4.87 -5.43
CA VAL A 74 11.01 4.50 -6.43
C VAL A 74 11.28 5.68 -7.38
N TYR A 75 10.23 6.36 -7.83
CA TYR A 75 10.33 7.54 -8.67
C TYR A 75 11.04 8.71 -7.97
N ALA A 76 10.68 9.02 -6.73
CA ALA A 76 11.36 10.04 -5.93
C ALA A 76 12.86 9.72 -5.77
N PHE A 77 13.20 8.45 -5.52
CA PHE A 77 14.59 7.99 -5.42
C PHE A 77 15.36 8.07 -6.74
N SER A 78 14.69 7.87 -7.88
CA SER A 78 15.30 7.93 -9.20
C SER A 78 15.76 9.33 -9.62
N GLY A 79 15.47 10.39 -8.86
CA GLY A 79 15.77 11.76 -9.27
C GLY A 79 14.78 12.31 -10.30
N GLN A 80 13.52 11.85 -10.24
CA GLN A 80 12.38 12.44 -10.95
C GLN A 80 12.48 12.48 -12.50
N SER A 81 13.13 11.49 -13.12
CA SER A 81 13.21 11.45 -14.59
C SER A 81 11.89 11.04 -15.25
N ARG A 82 11.43 11.80 -16.26
CA ARG A 82 10.16 11.55 -16.98
C ARG A 82 10.10 10.18 -17.66
N LYS A 83 11.24 9.65 -18.10
CA LYS A 83 11.33 8.31 -18.71
C LYS A 83 11.11 7.20 -17.67
N MET A 84 11.67 7.38 -16.47
CA MET A 84 11.51 6.40 -15.39
C MET A 84 10.05 6.32 -14.92
N ILE A 85 9.36 7.46 -14.73
CA ILE A 85 7.95 7.40 -14.31
C ILE A 85 7.06 6.72 -15.35
N ALA A 86 7.28 6.97 -16.64
CA ALA A 86 6.53 6.28 -17.70
C ALA A 86 6.75 4.77 -17.64
N PHE A 87 8.01 4.32 -17.51
CA PHE A 87 8.36 2.90 -17.35
C PHE A 87 7.71 2.28 -16.10
N LEU A 88 7.83 2.96 -14.95
CA LEU A 88 7.28 2.54 -13.67
C LEU A 88 5.75 2.43 -13.70
N LEU A 89 5.06 3.39 -14.34
CA LEU A 89 3.61 3.36 -14.50
C LEU A 89 3.15 2.18 -15.37
N VAL A 90 3.82 1.93 -16.49
CA VAL A 90 3.49 0.79 -17.37
C VAL A 90 3.68 -0.53 -16.61
N LEU A 91 4.78 -0.69 -15.88
CA LEU A 91 5.06 -1.88 -15.09
C LEU A 91 4.02 -2.08 -13.97
N CYS A 92 3.74 -1.01 -13.21
CA CYS A 92 2.76 -1.00 -12.13
C CYS A 92 1.36 -1.39 -12.64
N MET A 93 0.88 -0.69 -13.68
CA MET A 93 -0.47 -0.91 -14.22
C MET A 93 -0.58 -2.29 -14.88
N GLY A 94 0.41 -2.73 -15.64
CA GLY A 94 0.39 -4.05 -16.29
C GLY A 94 0.27 -5.20 -15.28
N LEU A 95 1.10 -5.19 -14.24
CA LEU A 95 1.08 -6.24 -13.20
C LEU A 95 -0.18 -6.16 -12.34
N LEU A 96 -0.62 -4.95 -11.99
CA LEU A 96 -1.81 -4.73 -11.17
C LEU A 96 -3.09 -5.15 -11.90
N THR A 97 -3.27 -4.72 -13.15
CA THR A 97 -4.41 -5.13 -13.98
C THR A 97 -4.41 -6.64 -14.21
N GLY A 98 -3.25 -7.25 -14.48
CA GLY A 98 -3.13 -8.70 -14.63
C GLY A 98 -3.60 -9.47 -13.38
N ALA A 99 -3.17 -9.03 -12.20
CA ALA A 99 -3.60 -9.62 -10.94
C ALA A 99 -5.12 -9.49 -10.73
N PHE A 100 -5.69 -8.30 -10.96
CA PHE A 100 -7.14 -8.07 -10.81
C PHE A 100 -7.99 -8.89 -11.78
N VAL A 101 -7.56 -9.04 -13.04
CA VAL A 101 -8.26 -9.89 -14.01
C VAL A 101 -8.28 -11.34 -13.55
N LEU A 102 -7.18 -11.85 -12.98
CA LEU A 102 -7.12 -13.21 -12.45
C LEU A 102 -7.99 -13.38 -11.20
N PHE A 103 -7.99 -12.42 -10.28
CA PHE A 103 -8.88 -12.47 -9.11
C PHE A 103 -10.35 -12.40 -9.51
N GLY A 104 -10.72 -11.57 -10.49
CA GLY A 104 -12.08 -11.52 -11.03
C GLY A 104 -12.49 -12.86 -11.66
N LYS A 105 -11.59 -13.48 -12.45
CA LYS A 105 -11.81 -14.82 -13.00
C LYS A 105 -11.91 -15.90 -11.91
N PHE A 106 -11.12 -15.78 -10.85
CA PHE A 106 -11.18 -16.69 -9.72
C PHE A 106 -12.54 -16.63 -9.03
N ILE A 107 -13.01 -15.42 -8.69
CA ILE A 107 -14.31 -15.21 -8.03
C ILE A 107 -15.45 -15.78 -8.87
N ALA A 108 -15.43 -15.57 -10.19
CA ALA A 108 -16.41 -16.17 -11.09
C ALA A 108 -16.41 -17.72 -11.11
N THR A 109 -15.36 -18.36 -10.59
CA THR A 109 -15.26 -19.83 -10.49
C THR A 109 -15.56 -20.37 -9.09
N VAL A 110 -15.74 -19.49 -8.10
CA VAL A 110 -15.98 -19.89 -6.72
C VAL A 110 -17.41 -20.41 -6.56
N GLN A 111 -17.55 -21.52 -5.85
CA GLN A 111 -18.83 -22.07 -5.44
C GLN A 111 -18.95 -22.01 -3.92
N TYR A 112 -20.08 -21.46 -3.45
CA TYR A 112 -20.39 -21.30 -2.05
C TYR A 112 -21.26 -22.46 -1.56
N ALA A 113 -21.00 -22.92 -0.34
CA ALA A 113 -21.87 -23.86 0.37
C ALA A 113 -22.17 -23.35 1.78
N THR A 114 -23.31 -23.76 2.31
CA THR A 114 -23.71 -23.45 3.69
C THR A 114 -23.02 -24.38 4.67
N VAL A 115 -22.44 -23.83 5.72
CA VAL A 115 -21.99 -24.59 6.89
C VAL A 115 -23.15 -24.77 7.87
N PRO A 116 -23.28 -25.93 8.52
CA PRO A 116 -24.27 -26.15 9.58
C PRO A 116 -23.84 -25.39 10.86
N SER A 117 -24.03 -24.07 10.87
CA SER A 117 -23.92 -23.21 12.04
C SER A 117 -25.31 -22.63 12.38
N PRO A 118 -25.60 -22.31 13.66
CA PRO A 118 -26.88 -21.73 14.06
C PRO A 118 -27.20 -20.40 13.36
N GLU A 119 -26.20 -19.73 12.78
CA GLU A 119 -26.30 -18.45 12.06
C GLU A 119 -26.25 -18.60 10.52
N GLY A 120 -26.04 -19.80 9.98
CA GLY A 120 -26.13 -20.06 8.54
C GLY A 120 -25.10 -19.32 7.67
N ALA A 121 -23.80 -19.49 7.94
CA ALA A 121 -22.76 -18.81 7.16
C ALA A 121 -22.52 -19.46 5.78
N CYS A 122 -22.22 -18.63 4.76
CA CYS A 122 -21.78 -19.07 3.44
C CYS A 122 -20.25 -19.11 3.37
N LEU A 123 -19.67 -20.26 3.02
CA LEU A 123 -18.23 -20.41 2.84
C LEU A 123 -17.91 -20.86 1.40
N PRO A 124 -16.83 -20.34 0.79
CA PRO A 124 -16.36 -20.82 -0.50
C PRO A 124 -15.74 -22.20 -0.33
N VAL A 125 -16.30 -23.22 -1.00
CA VAL A 125 -15.86 -24.63 -0.87
C VAL A 125 -15.07 -25.09 -2.09
N LEU A 126 -15.47 -24.65 -3.28
CA LEU A 126 -14.81 -25.00 -4.54
C LEU A 126 -14.38 -23.75 -5.29
N GLY A 127 -13.26 -23.82 -6.01
CA GLY A 127 -12.75 -22.71 -6.82
C GLY A 127 -11.44 -23.08 -7.51
N ARG A 128 -11.09 -22.38 -8.59
CA ARG A 128 -9.84 -22.62 -9.31
C ARG A 128 -8.66 -21.95 -8.59
N ILE A 129 -8.15 -22.61 -7.55
CA ILE A 129 -7.03 -22.15 -6.69
C ILE A 129 -5.82 -21.68 -7.50
N LEU A 130 -5.55 -22.32 -8.65
CA LEU A 130 -4.46 -21.91 -9.55
C LEU A 130 -4.56 -20.43 -9.97
N LEU A 131 -5.76 -19.93 -10.27
CA LEU A 131 -5.95 -18.53 -10.67
C LEU A 131 -5.62 -17.57 -9.52
N LEU A 132 -6.03 -17.93 -8.29
CA LEU A 132 -5.74 -17.18 -7.08
C LEU A 132 -4.23 -17.16 -6.80
N GLY A 133 -3.57 -18.31 -6.89
CA GLY A 133 -2.12 -18.44 -6.71
C GLY A 133 -1.32 -17.61 -7.72
N ILE A 134 -1.67 -17.67 -9.01
CA ILE A 134 -1.01 -16.84 -10.06
C ILE A 134 -1.24 -15.35 -9.79
N GLY A 135 -2.44 -14.96 -9.34
CA GLY A 135 -2.73 -13.59 -8.93
C GLY A 135 -1.82 -13.10 -7.80
N PHE A 136 -1.65 -13.90 -6.74
CA PHE A 136 -0.72 -13.58 -5.65
C PHE A 136 0.74 -13.54 -6.11
N CYS A 137 1.16 -14.44 -7.00
CA CYS A 137 2.48 -14.40 -7.62
C CYS A 137 2.72 -13.10 -8.40
N LEU A 138 1.73 -12.61 -9.17
CA LEU A 138 1.85 -11.33 -9.87
C LEU A 138 1.98 -10.15 -8.92
N LEU A 139 1.23 -10.15 -7.80
CA LEU A 139 1.40 -9.12 -6.77
C LEU A 139 2.79 -9.17 -6.13
N LEU A 140 3.32 -10.37 -5.86
CA LEU A 140 4.67 -10.55 -5.35
C LEU A 140 5.72 -10.04 -6.36
N VAL A 141 5.56 -10.33 -7.64
CA VAL A 141 6.42 -9.78 -8.71
C VAL A 141 6.31 -8.26 -8.77
N ASN A 142 5.11 -7.70 -8.57
CA ASN A 142 4.90 -6.26 -8.57
C ASN A 142 5.68 -5.57 -7.43
N VAL A 143 5.51 -6.04 -6.19
CA VAL A 143 6.25 -5.52 -5.03
C VAL A 143 7.75 -5.79 -5.17
N GLY A 144 8.13 -7.00 -5.60
CA GLY A 144 9.52 -7.41 -5.77
C GLY A 144 10.26 -6.61 -6.84
N SER A 145 9.61 -6.28 -7.95
CA SER A 145 10.20 -5.45 -9.01
C SER A 145 10.43 -4.02 -8.55
N ALA A 146 9.46 -3.41 -7.85
CA ALA A 146 9.62 -2.09 -7.25
C ALA A 146 10.78 -2.06 -6.24
N MET A 147 10.90 -3.09 -5.41
CA MET A 147 12.03 -3.26 -4.49
C MET A 147 13.36 -3.40 -5.23
N ALA A 148 13.44 -4.28 -6.23
CA ALA A 148 14.66 -4.51 -7.00
C ALA A 148 15.16 -3.23 -7.67
N ILE A 149 14.24 -2.43 -8.24
CA ILE A 149 14.58 -1.13 -8.84
C ILE A 149 15.07 -0.15 -7.77
N MET A 150 14.43 -0.09 -6.60
CA MET A 150 14.86 0.77 -5.50
C MET A 150 16.27 0.41 -5.00
N VAL A 151 16.55 -0.89 -4.84
CA VAL A 151 17.86 -1.44 -4.47
C VAL A 151 18.91 -1.10 -5.53
N TYR A 152 18.57 -1.28 -6.80
CA TYR A 152 19.45 -0.96 -7.91
C TYR A 152 19.83 0.54 -7.93
N ILE A 153 18.84 1.43 -7.84
CA ILE A 153 19.08 2.89 -7.82
C ILE A 153 19.86 3.29 -6.57
N GLY A 154 19.50 2.73 -5.41
CA GLY A 154 20.17 3.01 -4.14
C GLY A 154 21.66 2.62 -4.16
N THR A 155 21.96 1.41 -4.67
CA THR A 155 23.34 0.93 -4.81
C THR A 155 24.12 1.69 -5.87
N GLN A 156 23.51 2.06 -7.00
CA GLN A 156 24.15 2.88 -8.02
C GLN A 156 24.53 4.26 -7.44
N LYS A 157 23.60 4.94 -6.76
CA LYS A 157 23.89 6.24 -6.13
C LYS A 157 24.96 6.13 -5.05
N TYR A 158 24.93 5.08 -4.24
CA TYR A 158 25.94 4.82 -3.22
C TYR A 158 27.34 4.68 -3.82
N ARG A 159 27.47 3.99 -4.97
CA ARG A 159 28.76 3.81 -5.66
C ARG A 159 29.24 5.07 -6.38
N THR A 160 28.34 5.81 -7.03
CA THR A 160 28.73 6.94 -7.90
C THR A 160 29.05 8.22 -7.11
N MET A 161 28.35 8.48 -6.01
CA MET A 161 28.44 9.79 -5.35
C MET A 161 29.36 9.83 -4.12
N HIS A 162 30.10 8.76 -3.79
CA HIS A 162 30.90 8.68 -2.55
C HIS A 162 30.13 9.23 -1.33
N LEU A 163 28.82 8.97 -1.30
CA LEU A 163 27.86 9.45 -0.32
C LEU A 163 28.07 8.73 1.02
N ASN A 164 29.20 9.01 1.67
CA ASN A 164 29.46 8.63 3.05
C ASN A 164 28.69 9.53 4.04
N GLU A 165 28.17 10.69 3.60
CA GLU A 165 27.64 11.71 4.52
C GLU A 165 26.11 11.72 4.68
N SER A 166 25.31 11.23 3.72
CA SER A 166 23.84 11.22 3.89
C SER A 166 23.39 10.04 4.72
N SER A 167 23.62 10.10 6.03
CA SER A 167 23.08 9.17 7.04
C SER A 167 21.59 8.90 6.84
N LEU A 168 20.82 9.92 6.43
CA LEU A 168 19.39 9.84 6.12
C LEU A 168 19.08 8.78 5.06
N LEU A 169 19.76 8.81 3.91
CA LEU A 169 19.50 7.88 2.80
C LEU A 169 19.78 6.44 3.21
N ARG A 170 20.82 6.22 4.03
CA ARG A 170 21.19 4.88 4.51
C ARG A 170 20.17 4.32 5.49
N VAL A 171 19.73 5.12 6.47
CA VAL A 171 18.71 4.68 7.44
C VAL A 171 17.39 4.40 6.73
N PHE A 172 16.97 5.31 5.85
CA PHE A 172 15.75 5.14 5.08
C PHE A 172 15.77 3.88 4.20
N TYR A 173 16.89 3.63 3.52
CA TYR A 173 17.07 2.44 2.69
C TYR A 173 16.98 1.16 3.51
N ARG A 174 17.68 1.12 4.66
CA ARG A 174 17.67 -0.05 5.57
C ARG A 174 16.27 -0.35 6.10
N ASP A 175 15.54 0.68 6.53
CA ASP A 175 14.19 0.53 7.07
C ASP A 175 13.24 0.05 5.97
N SER A 176 13.30 0.65 4.78
CA SER A 176 12.47 0.27 3.63
C SER A 176 12.70 -1.18 3.20
N VAL A 177 13.96 -1.60 3.03
CA VAL A 177 14.30 -2.98 2.66
C VAL A 177 13.80 -3.98 3.69
N SER A 178 13.94 -3.68 4.99
CA SER A 178 13.45 -4.55 6.07
C SER A 178 11.93 -4.74 5.99
N TYR A 179 11.18 -3.66 5.71
CA TYR A 179 9.73 -3.74 5.52
C TYR A 179 9.34 -4.53 4.27
N PHE A 180 10.07 -4.37 3.17
CA PHE A 180 9.83 -5.14 1.94
C PHE A 180 10.09 -6.63 2.13
N MET A 181 11.12 -7.02 2.89
CA MET A 181 11.39 -8.42 3.21
C MET A 181 10.23 -9.04 4.01
N LEU A 182 9.69 -8.31 4.99
CA LEU A 182 8.52 -8.76 5.75
C LEU A 182 7.29 -8.91 4.84
N LEU A 183 7.04 -7.98 3.94
CA LEU A 183 5.92 -8.07 2.99
C LEU A 183 6.08 -9.21 1.99
N SER A 184 7.30 -9.46 1.52
CA SER A 184 7.61 -10.56 0.62
C SER A 184 7.43 -11.91 1.32
N LEU A 185 7.83 -12.00 2.60
CA LEU A 185 7.60 -13.18 3.44
C LEU A 185 6.10 -13.44 3.62
N LEU A 186 5.32 -12.42 3.97
CA LEU A 186 3.86 -12.54 4.10
C LEU A 186 3.21 -12.98 2.78
N ALA A 187 3.66 -12.45 1.65
CA ALA A 187 3.18 -12.84 0.33
C ALA A 187 3.54 -14.30 -0.01
N ALA A 188 4.75 -14.74 0.33
CA ALA A 188 5.15 -16.14 0.17
C ALA A 188 4.32 -17.08 1.04
N VAL A 189 4.03 -16.68 2.29
CA VAL A 189 3.11 -17.42 3.18
C VAL A 189 1.71 -17.48 2.58
N ASN A 190 1.20 -16.38 2.03
CA ASN A 190 -0.10 -16.36 1.34
C ASN A 190 -0.14 -17.36 0.17
N ILE A 191 0.90 -17.40 -0.65
CA ILE A 191 1.01 -18.35 -1.76
C ILE A 191 1.06 -19.79 -1.21
N ALA A 192 1.86 -20.04 -0.19
CA ALA A 192 1.97 -21.37 0.42
C ALA A 192 0.63 -21.84 1.01
N VAL A 193 -0.07 -20.98 1.76
CA VAL A 193 -1.41 -21.27 2.32
C VAL A 193 -2.42 -21.52 1.20
N CYS A 194 -2.37 -20.72 0.13
CA CYS A 194 -3.23 -20.91 -1.03
C CYS A 194 -3.08 -22.30 -1.67
N PHE A 195 -1.87 -22.88 -1.71
CA PHE A 195 -1.63 -24.21 -2.30
C PHE A 195 -1.76 -25.38 -1.31
N SER A 196 -1.67 -25.12 -0.01
CA SER A 196 -1.71 -26.17 1.04
C SER A 196 -3.06 -26.34 1.70
N THR A 197 -3.95 -25.36 1.61
CA THR A 197 -5.23 -25.34 2.32
C THR A 197 -6.42 -25.32 1.36
N SER A 198 -7.62 -25.58 1.89
CA SER A 198 -8.85 -25.44 1.11
C SER A 198 -9.11 -23.98 0.75
N VAL A 199 -9.94 -23.76 -0.27
CA VAL A 199 -10.33 -22.43 -0.78
C VAL A 199 -10.76 -21.47 0.34
N SER A 200 -11.41 -22.00 1.39
CA SER A 200 -11.91 -21.23 2.52
C SER A 200 -10.83 -20.55 3.36
N TYR A 201 -9.62 -21.13 3.43
CA TYR A 201 -8.50 -20.57 4.22
C TYR A 201 -7.47 -19.85 3.35
N GLY A 202 -7.51 -20.03 2.03
CA GLY A 202 -6.54 -19.47 1.08
C GLY A 202 -6.40 -17.95 1.10
N THR A 203 -7.38 -17.21 1.63
CA THR A 203 -7.39 -15.74 1.71
C THR A 203 -7.21 -15.21 3.12
N LEU A 204 -7.09 -16.08 4.14
CA LEU A 204 -7.11 -15.68 5.54
C LEU A 204 -5.90 -14.82 5.92
N ILE A 205 -4.74 -15.07 5.30
CA ILE A 205 -3.50 -14.31 5.52
C ILE A 205 -3.42 -13.07 4.60
N ALA A 206 -4.27 -12.95 3.59
CA ALA A 206 -4.25 -11.82 2.66
C ALA A 206 -4.72 -10.52 3.36
N GLN A 207 -5.74 -10.63 4.23
CA GLN A 207 -6.28 -9.48 4.97
C GLN A 207 -5.27 -8.93 6.00
N PRO A 208 -4.64 -9.75 6.88
CA PRO A 208 -3.55 -9.28 7.73
C PRO A 208 -2.38 -8.69 6.92
N GLN A 209 -2.02 -9.28 5.77
CA GLN A 209 -0.98 -8.74 4.92
C GLN A 209 -1.31 -7.32 4.44
N ALA A 210 -2.54 -7.07 3.98
CA ALA A 210 -2.97 -5.74 3.53
C ALA A 210 -2.89 -4.70 4.65
N VAL A 211 -3.39 -5.05 5.85
CA VAL A 211 -3.32 -4.18 7.03
C VAL A 211 -1.88 -3.87 7.43
N ILE A 212 -1.02 -4.90 7.50
CA ILE A 212 0.42 -4.72 7.79
C ILE A 212 1.05 -3.82 6.73
N HIS A 213 0.76 -4.04 5.45
CA HIS A 213 1.28 -3.21 4.36
C HIS A 213 0.85 -1.74 4.49
N GLY A 214 -0.40 -1.48 4.88
CA GLY A 214 -0.91 -0.16 5.21
C GLY A 214 -0.16 0.51 6.36
N ILE A 215 0.02 -0.20 7.47
CA ILE A 215 0.73 0.30 8.64
C ILE A 215 2.19 0.60 8.30
N LEU A 216 2.89 -0.30 7.63
CA LEU A 216 4.29 -0.14 7.24
C LEU A 216 4.47 1.03 6.27
N SER A 217 3.61 1.13 5.26
CA SER A 217 3.61 2.25 4.31
C SER A 217 3.44 3.59 5.03
N THR A 218 2.51 3.64 5.99
CA THR A 218 2.24 4.83 6.81
C THR A 218 3.44 5.18 7.69
N ARG A 219 4.01 4.19 8.40
CA ARG A 219 5.20 4.40 9.25
C ARG A 219 6.39 4.93 8.47
N MET A 220 6.68 4.37 7.29
CA MET A 220 7.79 4.91 6.52
C MET A 220 7.49 6.24 5.81
N LEU A 221 6.23 6.62 5.58
CA LEU A 221 5.91 8.01 5.20
C LEU A 221 6.19 8.99 6.35
N LEU A 222 5.83 8.62 7.58
CA LEU A 222 6.08 9.45 8.76
C LEU A 222 7.59 9.56 9.04
N HIS A 223 8.32 8.45 9.02
CA HIS A 223 9.79 8.47 9.15
C HIS A 223 10.43 9.37 8.10
N LEU A 224 10.02 9.27 6.82
CA LEU A 224 10.54 10.16 5.76
C LEU A 224 10.35 11.63 6.08
N ARG A 225 9.18 11.98 6.62
CA ARG A 225 8.88 13.36 6.98
C ARG A 225 9.71 13.82 8.17
N GLU A 226 9.78 13.04 9.23
CA GLU A 226 10.57 13.38 10.42
C GLU A 226 12.05 13.57 10.07
N TRP A 227 12.57 12.78 9.13
CA TRP A 227 13.92 12.94 8.63
C TRP A 227 14.07 14.19 7.75
N ALA A 228 13.14 14.47 6.85
CA ALA A 228 13.17 15.69 6.05
C ALA A 228 13.07 16.97 6.92
N ASP A 229 12.24 16.95 7.97
CA ASP A 229 12.08 18.07 8.91
C ASP A 229 13.39 18.29 9.70
N ARG A 230 14.12 17.23 10.08
CA ARG A 230 15.44 17.32 10.75
C ARG A 230 16.55 17.84 9.83
N ASP A 231 16.57 17.43 8.57
CA ASP A 231 17.58 17.90 7.61
C ASP A 231 17.43 19.40 7.35
N ILE A 232 16.19 19.91 7.25
CA ILE A 232 15.92 21.35 7.14
C ILE A 232 16.40 22.10 8.38
N GLU A 233 16.14 21.58 9.58
CA GLU A 233 16.59 22.20 10.84
C GLU A 233 18.12 22.25 10.94
N TYR A 234 18.80 21.20 10.46
CA TYR A 234 20.27 21.17 10.40
C TYR A 234 20.84 22.18 9.40
N GLU A 235 20.23 22.31 8.21
CA GLU A 235 20.61 23.35 7.24
C GLU A 235 20.39 24.76 7.80
N ASP A 236 19.27 25.02 8.46
CA ASP A 236 18.97 26.31 9.11
C ASP A 236 19.97 26.63 10.24
N ASP A 237 20.35 25.66 11.07
CA ASP A 237 21.30 25.87 12.17
C ASP A 237 22.72 26.15 11.63
N MET A 238 23.11 25.46 10.55
CA MET A 238 24.36 25.72 9.85
C MET A 238 24.36 27.10 9.17
N ASP A 239 23.28 27.48 8.47
CA ASP A 239 23.14 28.81 7.87
C ASP A 239 23.12 29.92 8.94
N ASN A 240 22.52 29.67 10.11
CA ASN A 240 22.54 30.60 11.24
C ASN A 240 23.95 30.74 11.85
N ALA A 241 24.71 29.65 11.94
CA ALA A 241 26.09 29.66 12.41
C ALA A 241 27.02 30.40 11.43
N VAL A 242 26.75 30.33 10.13
CA VAL A 242 27.57 30.96 9.07
C VAL A 242 27.13 32.40 8.76
N TYR A 243 25.83 32.73 8.83
CA TYR A 243 25.25 34.04 8.47
C TYR A 243 24.18 34.53 9.46
N PRO A 244 24.56 34.92 10.69
CA PRO A 244 23.60 35.22 11.77
C PRO A 244 22.66 36.41 11.51
N MET A 245 22.92 37.26 10.50
CA MET A 245 22.11 38.46 10.22
C MET A 245 21.00 38.29 9.17
N ARG A 246 20.91 37.16 8.45
CA ARG A 246 19.95 37.05 7.32
C ARG A 246 18.51 36.74 7.72
N ILE A 247 18.28 36.13 8.89
CA ILE A 247 16.94 35.61 9.30
C ILE A 247 16.10 36.62 10.09
N VAL A 248 16.70 37.64 10.74
CA VAL A 248 15.92 38.66 11.46
C VAL A 248 14.93 39.36 10.52
N HIS A 249 15.32 39.57 9.25
CA HIS A 249 14.46 40.25 8.28
C HIS A 249 13.32 39.36 7.74
N HIS A 250 13.50 38.04 7.64
CA HIS A 250 12.50 37.13 7.07
C HIS A 250 11.45 36.66 8.11
N ARG A 251 11.84 36.54 9.39
CA ARG A 251 10.89 36.27 10.49
C ARG A 251 9.97 37.46 10.76
N GLN A 252 10.43 38.69 10.57
CA GLN A 252 9.60 39.90 10.71
C GLN A 252 8.47 39.91 9.66
N VAL A 253 8.82 39.66 8.39
CA VAL A 253 7.88 39.70 7.25
C VAL A 253 6.79 38.61 7.36
N CYS A 254 7.12 37.39 7.79
CA CYS A 254 6.10 36.36 8.01
C CYS A 254 5.21 36.65 9.22
N ARG A 255 5.72 37.32 10.28
CA ARG A 255 4.92 37.66 11.46
C ARG A 255 3.91 38.78 11.14
N ASP A 256 4.29 39.76 10.33
CA ASP A 256 3.41 40.88 9.94
C ASP A 256 2.32 40.46 8.93
N THR A 257 2.58 39.41 8.14
CA THR A 257 1.58 38.85 7.19
C THR A 257 0.51 38.00 7.90
N VAL A 258 0.82 37.45 9.08
CA VAL A 258 -0.13 36.67 9.89
C VAL A 258 -0.93 37.58 10.83
N ALA A 259 -0.38 38.73 11.24
CA ALA A 259 -1.11 39.72 12.05
C ALA A 259 -2.12 40.57 11.26
N SER A 260 -2.09 40.49 9.92
CA SER A 260 -2.96 41.27 9.01
C SER A 260 -4.08 40.44 8.34
N ARG A 261 -4.32 39.21 8.81
CA ARG A 261 -5.48 38.38 8.44
C ARG A 261 -6.21 37.91 9.70
#